data_AF-A0A7I8IVU8-F1
#
_entry.id   AF-A0A7I8IVU8-F1
#
_cell.length_a   1.000
_cell.length_b   1.000
_cell.length_c   1.000
_cell.angle_alpha   90.00
_cell.angle_beta   90.00
_cell.angle_gamma   90.00
#
_symmetry.space_group_name_H-M   'P 1'
#
loop_
_entity.id
_entity.type
_entity.pdbx_description
1 polymer ?
#
loop_
_entity_poly.entity_id
_entity_poly.type
_entity_poly.pdbx_seq_one_letter_code
_entity_poly.pdbx_strand_id
1 'polypeptide(L)'
;MVKKKKKKKPQKKSAYSDDDATETRPTKSLLAITGGGEAPDSGNRKNCHQCRQKTMAFSASCKATRRGKPCPHHFCQRCLRNRYGENAAAVAVMADWSCPKCRGICNCSFCMRKKGRPPTGILFPIARSSGYSSEPIDVDEEQELLRRRKMERDREIEVLKEEIAALEAALEVVEPGGGAA
;
A
#
# COMPACT_ATOMS: atom_id res chain seq x y z
N MET A 1 30.81 -22.03 56.93
CA MET A 1 29.50 -21.95 56.26
C MET A 1 28.87 -20.58 56.53
N VAL A 2 28.87 -19.66 55.56
CA VAL A 2 28.12 -18.39 55.64
C VAL A 2 27.32 -18.24 54.34
N LYS A 3 25.99 -18.26 54.46
CA LYS A 3 25.04 -18.31 53.35
C LYS A 3 24.77 -16.89 52.79
N LYS A 4 25.02 -16.76 51.48
CA LYS A 4 24.44 -15.88 50.44
C LYS A 4 23.55 -14.70 50.87
N LYS A 5 23.78 -13.51 50.28
CA LYS A 5 22.70 -12.65 49.76
C LYS A 5 23.08 -12.02 48.40
N LYS A 6 22.43 -12.51 47.34
CA LYS A 6 22.47 -11.91 45.99
C LYS A 6 21.57 -10.67 45.98
N LYS A 7 22.12 -9.50 45.60
CA LYS A 7 21.37 -8.24 45.49
C LYS A 7 20.39 -8.30 44.30
N LYS A 8 19.09 -8.16 44.58
CA LYS A 8 18.01 -8.02 43.58
C LYS A 8 17.94 -6.57 43.10
N LYS A 9 17.87 -6.32 41.79
CA LYS A 9 17.66 -4.98 41.20
C LYS A 9 16.18 -4.55 41.33
N PRO A 10 15.88 -3.28 41.64
CA PRO A 10 14.51 -2.81 41.88
C PRO A 10 13.74 -2.58 40.57
N GLN A 11 12.47 -3.01 40.57
CA GLN A 11 11.50 -2.75 39.52
C GLN A 11 10.98 -1.30 39.65
N LYS A 12 11.11 -0.48 38.61
CA LYS A 12 10.45 0.83 38.55
C LYS A 12 8.98 0.64 38.16
N LYS A 13 8.09 0.89 39.12
CA LYS A 13 6.64 1.00 38.93
C LYS A 13 6.34 2.41 38.38
N SER A 14 5.63 2.49 37.25
CA SER A 14 5.08 3.75 36.75
C SER A 14 3.78 4.06 37.49
N ALA A 15 3.68 5.27 38.01
CA ALA A 15 2.47 5.83 38.60
C ALA A 15 1.54 6.36 37.50
N TYR A 16 0.29 5.90 37.49
CA TYR A 16 -0.85 6.64 36.97
C TYR A 16 -2.06 6.26 37.83
N SER A 17 -2.69 7.25 38.43
CA SER A 17 -3.73 7.15 39.45
C SER A 17 -5.10 6.84 38.84
N ASP A 18 -5.79 5.86 39.42
CA ASP A 18 -7.25 5.73 39.42
C ASP A 18 -7.82 6.85 40.31
N ASP A 19 -8.77 7.63 39.79
CA ASP A 19 -9.95 8.02 40.56
C ASP A 19 -11.04 8.62 39.65
N ASP A 20 -12.26 8.32 40.08
CA ASP A 20 -13.57 8.88 39.73
C ASP A 20 -14.36 8.31 38.54
N ALA A 21 -15.43 7.63 38.93
CA ALA A 21 -16.45 7.02 38.10
C ALA A 21 -17.70 7.89 38.10
N THR A 22 -18.23 8.24 36.93
CA THR A 22 -19.67 8.46 36.72
C THR A 22 -20.03 8.27 35.24
N GLU A 23 -20.99 7.36 34.98
CA GLU A 23 -22.06 7.39 33.96
C GLU A 23 -21.76 7.78 32.48
N THR A 24 -22.21 7.11 31.41
CA THR A 24 -23.22 6.07 31.18
C THR A 24 -22.85 5.32 29.89
N ARG A 25 -23.04 4.00 29.89
CA ARG A 25 -22.95 3.12 28.71
C ARG A 25 -24.30 3.12 27.97
N PRO A 26 -24.38 3.39 26.66
CA PRO A 26 -25.55 2.98 25.88
C PRO A 26 -25.34 1.54 25.40
N THR A 27 -25.98 0.59 26.09
CA THR A 27 -26.32 -0.72 25.54
C THR A 27 -27.66 -0.61 24.81
N LYS A 28 -27.66 -0.87 23.50
CA LYS A 28 -28.79 -1.37 22.68
C LYS A 28 -28.27 -1.49 21.24
N SER A 29 -27.89 -2.69 20.81
CA SER A 29 -28.76 -3.69 20.17
C SER A 29 -29.20 -3.30 18.76
N LEU A 30 -28.81 -4.15 17.82
CA LEU A 30 -29.54 -4.52 16.60
C LEU A 30 -29.85 -3.40 15.62
N LEU A 31 -29.06 -3.33 14.56
CA LEU A 31 -29.62 -3.16 13.22
C LEU A 31 -28.99 -4.21 12.30
N ALA A 32 -29.81 -5.21 11.97
CA ALA A 32 -29.55 -6.15 10.91
C ALA A 32 -29.60 -5.39 9.58
N ILE A 33 -28.51 -5.41 8.83
CA ILE A 33 -28.57 -5.21 7.38
C ILE A 33 -28.32 -6.56 6.75
N THR A 34 -29.41 -7.16 6.32
CA THR A 34 -29.45 -8.27 5.37
C THR A 34 -28.76 -7.84 4.08
N GLY A 35 -27.63 -8.48 3.81
CA GLY A 35 -26.93 -8.43 2.53
C GLY A 35 -26.09 -9.70 2.44
N GLY A 36 -26.58 -10.68 1.68
CA GLY A 36 -25.91 -11.94 1.45
C GLY A 36 -24.56 -11.71 0.77
N GLY A 37 -23.51 -11.68 1.59
CA GLY A 37 -22.14 -11.91 1.17
C GLY A 37 -21.71 -13.19 1.86
N GLU A 38 -21.42 -14.21 1.07
CA GLU A 38 -20.93 -15.51 1.54
C GLU A 38 -19.84 -15.30 2.60
N ALA A 39 -20.07 -15.87 3.78
CA ALA A 39 -19.05 -15.86 4.83
C ALA A 39 -17.80 -16.56 4.27
N PRO A 40 -16.64 -15.89 4.18
CA PRO A 40 -15.42 -16.57 3.80
C PRO A 40 -15.17 -17.69 4.82
N ASP A 41 -15.02 -18.91 4.29
CA ASP A 41 -14.79 -20.17 4.97
C ASP A 41 -14.16 -20.04 6.38
N SER A 42 -14.83 -20.64 7.36
CA SER A 42 -14.56 -20.60 8.80
C SER A 42 -13.25 -21.31 9.23
N GLY A 43 -12.28 -21.50 8.34
CA GLY A 43 -11.12 -22.37 8.56
C GLY A 43 -9.80 -21.71 8.96
N ASN A 44 -9.57 -20.41 8.76
CA ASN A 44 -8.21 -19.86 8.92
C ASN A 44 -8.16 -18.39 9.36
N ARG A 45 -8.61 -18.13 10.60
CA ARG A 45 -8.46 -16.79 11.21
C ARG A 45 -6.99 -16.54 11.59
N LYS A 46 -6.24 -15.85 10.72
CA LYS A 46 -4.83 -15.52 10.94
C LYS A 46 -4.67 -14.13 11.64
N ASN A 47 -3.62 -13.99 12.48
CA ASN A 47 -3.28 -12.74 13.20
C ASN A 47 -2.40 -11.76 12.41
N CYS A 48 -2.92 -10.59 12.06
CA CYS A 48 -2.22 -9.62 11.22
C CYS A 48 -0.81 -9.33 11.76
N HIS A 49 0.21 -9.38 10.90
CA HIS A 49 1.60 -9.18 11.30
C HIS A 49 1.83 -7.81 11.98
N GLN A 50 1.11 -6.79 11.54
CA GLN A 50 1.28 -5.42 12.00
C GLN A 50 0.57 -5.13 13.32
N CYS A 51 -0.75 -5.33 13.38
CA CYS A 51 -1.56 -5.02 14.58
C CYS A 51 -1.72 -6.19 15.54
N ARG A 52 -1.33 -7.41 15.15
CA ARG A 52 -1.43 -8.66 15.92
C ARG A 52 -2.85 -9.10 16.26
N GLN A 53 -3.84 -8.33 15.83
CA GLN A 53 -5.25 -8.67 15.98
C GLN A 53 -5.64 -9.79 15.02
N LYS A 54 -6.54 -10.65 15.49
CA LYS A 54 -7.15 -11.70 14.67
C LYS A 54 -8.06 -11.03 13.65
N THR A 55 -7.82 -11.25 12.36
CA THR A 55 -8.62 -10.58 11.33
C THR A 55 -9.93 -11.35 11.16
N MET A 56 -11.05 -10.73 11.51
CA MET A 56 -12.39 -11.23 11.20
C MET A 56 -12.83 -10.82 9.78
N ALA A 57 -12.15 -9.84 9.20
CA ALA A 57 -12.34 -9.33 7.85
C ALA A 57 -11.28 -9.88 6.88
N PHE A 58 -11.37 -9.44 5.62
CA PHE A 58 -10.42 -9.75 4.56
C PHE A 58 -8.96 -9.40 4.93
N SER A 59 -8.03 -10.29 4.56
CA SER A 59 -6.59 -10.10 4.79
C SER A 59 -5.77 -10.61 3.61
N ALA A 60 -4.70 -9.90 3.27
CA ALA A 60 -3.77 -10.30 2.22
C ALA A 60 -2.67 -11.20 2.77
N SER A 61 -2.48 -12.37 2.15
CA SER A 61 -1.42 -13.32 2.49
C SER A 61 -0.20 -13.15 1.58
N CYS A 62 1.00 -13.21 2.14
CA CYS A 62 2.25 -13.11 1.37
C CYS A 62 2.43 -14.33 0.47
N LYS A 63 2.81 -14.12 -0.80
CA LYS A 63 3.09 -15.21 -1.76
C LYS A 63 4.58 -15.53 -1.91
N ALA A 64 5.46 -14.65 -1.40
CA ALA A 64 6.90 -14.88 -1.41
C ALA A 64 7.36 -16.08 -0.55
N THR A 65 8.38 -16.78 -1.05
CA THR A 65 9.13 -17.83 -0.34
C THR A 65 10.41 -17.24 0.26
N ARG A 66 10.72 -17.57 1.51
CA ARG A 66 11.95 -17.14 2.19
C ARG A 66 12.65 -18.35 2.82
N ARG A 67 13.92 -18.57 2.46
CA ARG A 67 14.72 -19.72 2.92
C ARG A 67 14.02 -21.06 2.63
N GLY A 68 13.51 -21.21 1.41
CA GLY A 68 12.80 -22.42 0.97
C GLY A 68 11.43 -22.65 1.60
N LYS A 69 10.90 -21.72 2.41
CA LYS A 69 9.58 -21.86 3.05
C LYS A 69 8.64 -20.70 2.68
N PRO A 70 7.34 -20.96 2.45
CA PRO A 70 6.36 -19.90 2.24
C PRO A 70 6.33 -18.93 3.42
N CYS A 71 6.21 -17.63 3.14
CA CYS A 71 6.13 -16.62 4.18
C CYS A 71 4.78 -16.73 4.93
N PRO A 72 4.75 -16.89 6.27
CA PRO A 72 3.52 -17.06 7.03
C PRO A 72 2.78 -15.73 7.31
N HIS A 73 3.33 -14.61 6.86
CA HIS A 73 2.81 -13.29 7.19
C HIS A 73 1.63 -12.90 6.31
N HIS A 74 0.66 -12.26 6.95
CA HIS A 74 -0.52 -11.70 6.33
C HIS A 74 -0.86 -10.39 7.04
N PHE A 75 -1.60 -9.54 6.35
CA PHE A 75 -1.91 -8.19 6.80
C PHE A 75 -3.38 -7.89 6.59
N CYS A 76 -4.03 -7.28 7.59
CA CYS A 76 -5.38 -6.78 7.44
C CYS A 76 -5.38 -5.53 6.54
N GLN A 77 -6.53 -5.29 5.88
CA GLN A 77 -6.71 -4.16 4.97
C GLN A 77 -6.33 -2.82 5.56
N ARG A 78 -6.77 -2.53 6.81
CA ARG A 78 -6.44 -1.27 7.49
C ARG A 78 -4.93 -1.07 7.65
N CYS A 79 -4.18 -2.14 7.95
CA CYS A 79 -2.73 -2.03 8.14
C CYS A 79 -1.99 -1.84 6.82
N LEU A 80 -2.41 -2.50 5.74
CA LEU A 80 -1.80 -2.26 4.42
C LEU A 80 -2.07 -0.84 3.94
N ARG A 81 -3.33 -0.41 3.95
CA ARG A 81 -3.72 0.93 3.50
C ARG A 81 -3.03 2.02 4.31
N ASN A 82 -3.15 1.98 5.64
CA ASN A 82 -2.75 3.11 6.48
C ASN A 82 -1.24 3.16 6.80
N ARG A 83 -0.48 2.09 6.57
CA ARG A 83 0.97 2.08 6.87
C ARG A 83 1.86 1.84 5.67
N TYR A 84 1.32 1.28 4.60
CA TYR A 84 2.08 0.91 3.41
C TYR A 84 1.45 1.44 2.12
N GLY A 85 0.29 2.10 2.17
CA GLY A 85 -0.39 2.65 1.00
C GLY A 85 -0.96 1.60 0.05
N GLU A 86 -1.08 0.33 0.49
CA GLU A 86 -1.49 -0.78 -0.38
C GLU A 86 -2.94 -1.20 -0.12
N ASN A 87 -3.70 -1.46 -1.19
CA ASN A 87 -5.06 -2.01 -1.09
C ASN A 87 -5.00 -3.54 -0.95
N ALA A 88 -5.55 -4.08 0.15
CA ALA A 88 -5.56 -5.52 0.40
C ALA A 88 -6.20 -6.33 -0.73
N ALA A 89 -7.31 -5.87 -1.30
CA ALA A 89 -8.03 -6.60 -2.35
C ALA A 89 -7.18 -6.70 -3.63
N ALA A 90 -6.55 -5.58 -4.03
CA ALA A 90 -5.65 -5.54 -5.18
C ALA A 90 -4.43 -6.45 -4.99
N VAL A 91 -3.80 -6.43 -3.80
CA VAL A 91 -2.62 -7.27 -3.57
C VAL A 91 -2.95 -8.76 -3.42
N ALA A 92 -4.18 -9.11 -3.05
CA ALA A 92 -4.57 -10.49 -2.90
C ALA A 92 -4.67 -11.22 -4.25
N VAL A 93 -5.03 -10.51 -5.32
CA VAL A 93 -5.08 -11.10 -6.68
C VAL A 93 -3.69 -11.21 -7.31
N MET A 94 -2.75 -10.31 -7.00
CA MET A 94 -1.38 -10.33 -7.54
C MET A 94 -0.61 -11.61 -7.17
N ALA A 95 -0.24 -12.46 -8.13
CA ALA A 95 0.39 -13.77 -7.91
C ALA A 95 1.77 -13.71 -7.24
N ASP A 96 2.48 -12.60 -7.40
CA ASP A 96 3.86 -12.36 -6.99
C ASP A 96 3.99 -11.41 -5.78
N TRP A 97 2.86 -11.05 -5.14
CA TRP A 97 2.89 -10.08 -4.06
C TRP A 97 3.76 -10.53 -2.87
N SER A 98 4.73 -9.68 -2.56
CA SER A 98 5.64 -9.83 -1.43
C SER A 98 5.24 -8.90 -0.29
N CYS A 99 5.12 -9.41 0.93
CA CYS A 99 4.72 -8.57 2.05
C CYS A 99 5.79 -7.54 2.45
N PRO A 100 5.43 -6.47 3.19
CA PRO A 100 6.38 -5.44 3.64
C PRO A 100 7.60 -5.98 4.37
N LYS A 101 7.47 -7.10 5.10
CA LYS A 101 8.61 -7.72 5.79
C LYS A 101 9.56 -8.45 4.84
N CYS A 102 9.03 -9.09 3.79
CA CYS A 102 9.85 -9.73 2.76
C CYS A 102 10.59 -8.68 1.93
N ARG A 103 9.93 -7.56 1.59
CA ARG A 103 10.52 -6.38 0.95
C ARG A 103 11.48 -5.58 1.83
N GLY A 104 11.59 -5.90 3.12
CA GLY A 104 12.48 -5.19 4.04
C GLY A 104 11.95 -3.83 4.53
N ILE A 105 10.78 -3.38 4.10
CA ILE A 105 10.18 -2.08 4.48
C ILE A 105 9.25 -2.13 5.71
N CYS A 106 9.04 -3.30 6.31
CA CYS A 106 8.16 -3.43 7.48
C CYS A 106 8.64 -2.53 8.65
N ASN A 107 7.72 -1.71 9.15
CA ASN A 107 7.95 -0.69 10.18
C ASN A 107 7.30 -1.05 11.53
N CYS A 108 6.84 -2.30 11.71
CA CYS A 108 6.25 -2.74 12.96
C CYS A 108 7.30 -2.77 14.09
N SER A 109 6.85 -2.59 15.34
CA SER A 109 7.73 -2.48 16.51
C SER A 109 8.66 -3.69 16.69
N PHE A 110 8.23 -4.89 16.30
CA PHE A 110 9.06 -6.09 16.39
C PHE A 110 10.11 -6.18 15.29
N CYS A 111 9.77 -5.80 14.05
CA CYS A 111 10.73 -5.78 12.95
C CYS A 111 11.77 -4.66 13.14
N MET A 112 11.37 -3.50 13.65
CA MET A 112 12.28 -2.39 13.93
C MET A 112 13.27 -2.74 15.05
N ARG A 113 12.79 -3.31 16.15
CA ARG A 113 13.68 -3.81 17.23
C ARG A 113 14.68 -4.85 16.72
N LYS A 114 14.26 -5.76 15.85
CA LYS A 114 15.17 -6.75 15.23
C LYS A 114 16.22 -6.11 14.32
N LYS A 115 15.93 -4.94 13.74
CA LYS A 115 16.88 -4.13 12.96
C LYS A 115 17.73 -3.20 13.83
N GLY A 116 17.58 -3.21 15.16
CA GLY A 116 18.27 -2.29 16.06
C GLY A 116 17.76 -0.84 16.02
N ARG A 117 16.57 -0.59 15.46
CA ARG A 117 15.97 0.74 15.35
C ARG A 117 14.81 0.92 16.33
N PRO A 118 14.54 2.15 16.81
CA PRO A 118 13.38 2.42 17.64
C PRO A 118 12.07 2.10 16.89
N PRO A 119 11.00 1.67 17.59
CA PRO A 119 9.69 1.49 16.99
C PRO A 119 9.16 2.78 16.37
N THR A 120 8.53 2.68 15.20
CA THR A 120 7.99 3.81 14.44
C THR A 120 6.73 4.45 15.05
N GLY A 121 6.15 3.87 16.11
CA GLY A 121 4.92 4.38 16.71
C GLY A 121 3.67 4.29 15.84
N ILE A 122 2.65 5.09 16.16
CA ILE A 122 1.38 5.20 15.43
C ILE A 122 1.53 6.26 14.35
N LEU A 123 1.76 5.82 13.10
CA LEU A 123 2.06 6.72 11.98
C LEU A 123 0.84 7.38 11.35
N PHE A 124 -0.34 6.74 11.41
CA PHE A 124 -1.50 7.19 10.64
C PHE A 124 -2.00 8.60 11.03
N PRO A 125 -2.16 8.96 12.32
CA PRO A 125 -2.55 10.31 12.69
C PRO A 125 -1.54 11.36 12.24
N ILE A 126 -0.24 11.05 12.38
CA ILE A 126 0.86 11.93 11.99
C ILE A 126 0.84 12.16 10.46
N ALA A 127 0.72 11.10 9.67
CA ALA A 127 0.65 11.20 8.22
C ALA A 127 -0.56 12.04 7.78
N ARG A 128 -1.74 11.79 8.37
CA ARG A 128 -2.96 12.55 8.07
C ARG A 128 -2.84 14.03 8.47
N SER A 129 -2.26 14.35 9.63
CA SER A 129 -2.03 15.75 10.04
C SER A 129 -1.01 16.46 9.16
N SER A 130 -0.08 15.72 8.56
CA SER A 130 0.90 16.23 7.61
C SER A 130 0.39 16.31 6.16
N GLY A 131 -0.91 16.09 5.92
CA GLY A 131 -1.53 16.21 4.60
C GLY A 131 -1.40 14.96 3.71
N TYR A 132 -0.85 13.85 4.21
CA TYR A 132 -0.80 12.61 3.46
C TYR A 132 -2.13 11.85 3.60
N SER A 133 -2.85 11.68 2.49
CA SER A 133 -4.04 10.82 2.43
C SER A 133 -3.65 9.36 2.18
N SER A 134 -4.48 8.45 2.68
CA SER A 134 -4.41 7.02 2.35
C SER A 134 -5.39 6.64 1.24
N GLU A 135 -6.03 7.63 0.63
CA GLU A 135 -6.74 7.48 -0.64
C GLU A 135 -5.74 7.27 -1.76
N PRO A 136 -6.07 6.43 -2.76
CA PRO A 136 -5.33 6.43 -4.01
C PRO A 136 -5.24 7.89 -4.48
N ILE A 137 -4.03 8.37 -4.74
CA ILE A 137 -3.89 9.58 -5.54
C ILE A 137 -4.52 9.21 -6.89
N ASP A 138 -5.47 10.01 -7.37
CA ASP A 138 -6.15 9.80 -8.65
C ASP A 138 -5.15 10.04 -9.80
N VAL A 139 -4.23 9.09 -9.97
CA VAL A 139 -3.29 9.01 -11.09
C VAL A 139 -4.02 8.84 -12.43
N ASP A 140 -5.31 8.50 -12.40
CA ASP A 140 -6.16 8.39 -13.59
C ASP A 140 -6.34 9.74 -14.30
N GLU A 141 -6.44 10.86 -13.58
CA GLU A 141 -6.59 12.19 -14.20
C GLU A 141 -5.29 12.64 -14.87
N GLU A 142 -4.15 12.45 -14.21
CA GLU A 142 -2.84 12.77 -14.79
C GLU A 142 -2.53 11.87 -16.00
N GLN A 143 -2.83 10.57 -15.90
CA GLN A 143 -2.70 9.63 -17.02
C GLN A 143 -3.60 10.03 -18.20
N GLU A 144 -4.84 10.46 -17.94
CA GLU A 144 -5.78 10.89 -18.97
C GLU A 144 -5.33 12.19 -19.65
N LEU A 145 -4.81 13.16 -18.89
CA LEU A 145 -4.19 14.37 -19.45
C LEU A 145 -2.99 14.04 -20.34
N LEU A 146 -2.14 13.10 -19.92
CA LEU A 146 -1.00 12.63 -20.72
C LEU A 146 -1.47 11.91 -22.00
N ARG A 147 -2.52 11.09 -21.92
CA ARG A 147 -3.12 10.43 -23.11
C ARG A 147 -3.69 11.45 -24.09
N ARG A 148 -4.40 12.47 -23.60
CA ARG A 148 -4.94 13.57 -24.43
C ARG A 148 -3.83 14.35 -25.13
N ARG A 149 -2.80 14.78 -24.38
CA ARG A 149 -1.60 15.44 -24.95
C ARG A 149 -0.87 14.56 -25.95
N LYS A 150 -0.85 13.24 -25.74
CA LYS A 150 -0.25 12.30 -26.70
C LYS A 150 -1.07 12.27 -27.99
N MET A 151 -2.40 12.16 -27.92
CA MET A 151 -3.25 12.17 -29.12
C MET A 151 -3.16 13.48 -29.90
N GLU A 152 -3.07 14.62 -29.22
CA GLU A 152 -2.89 15.94 -29.85
C GLU A 152 -1.58 16.00 -30.63
N ARG A 153 -0.46 15.61 -30.01
CA ARG A 153 0.84 15.52 -30.70
C ARG A 153 0.85 14.52 -31.86
N ASP A 154 0.24 13.35 -31.67
CA ASP A 154 0.17 12.33 -32.72
C ASP A 154 -0.62 12.88 -33.93
N ARG A 155 -1.67 13.68 -33.71
CA ARG A 155 -2.42 14.37 -34.77
C ARG A 155 -1.60 15.45 -35.47
N GLU A 156 -0.88 16.29 -34.71
CA GLU A 156 0.02 17.30 -35.28
C GLU A 156 1.11 16.65 -36.16
N ILE A 157 1.67 15.52 -35.71
CA ILE A 157 2.65 14.75 -36.47
C ILE A 157 2.06 14.24 -37.79
N GLU A 158 0.82 13.75 -37.80
CA GLU A 158 0.19 13.30 -39.05
C GLU A 158 -0.03 14.44 -40.04
N VAL A 159 -0.47 15.62 -39.57
CA VAL A 159 -0.60 16.81 -40.44
C VAL A 159 0.76 17.20 -41.03
N LEU A 160 1.81 17.24 -40.21
CA LEU A 160 3.16 17.57 -40.67
C LEU A 160 3.69 16.53 -41.67
N LYS A 161 3.36 15.25 -41.50
CA LYS A 161 3.73 14.20 -42.47
C LYS A 161 3.04 14.40 -43.82
N GLU A 162 1.75 14.75 -43.82
CA GLU A 162 1.01 15.05 -45.06
C GLU A 162 1.59 16.27 -45.78
N GLU A 163 1.92 17.34 -45.02
CA GLU A 163 2.56 18.54 -45.57
C GLU A 163 3.94 18.23 -46.17
N ILE A 164 4.77 17.45 -45.46
CA ILE A 164 6.09 17.02 -45.94
C ILE A 164 5.93 16.19 -47.23
N ALA A 165 5.02 15.21 -47.25
CA ALA A 165 4.80 14.38 -48.43
C ALA A 165 4.33 15.20 -49.64
N ALA A 166 3.50 16.23 -49.44
CA ALA A 166 3.07 17.13 -50.51
C ALA A 166 4.22 17.99 -51.05
N LEU A 167 5.12 18.47 -50.17
CA LEU A 167 6.32 19.22 -50.57
C LEU A 167 7.32 18.32 -51.31
N GLU A 168 7.54 17.10 -50.84
CA GLU A 168 8.38 16.10 -51.50
C GLU A 168 7.84 15.79 -52.91
N ALA A 169 6.53 15.53 -53.05
CA ALA A 169 5.91 15.30 -54.35
C ALA A 169 6.01 16.51 -55.29
N ALA A 170 5.98 17.74 -54.78
CA ALA A 170 6.15 18.95 -55.59
C ALA A 170 7.60 19.17 -56.07
N LEU A 171 8.59 18.70 -55.30
CA LEU A 171 10.00 18.71 -55.69
C LEU A 171 10.31 17.68 -56.79
N GLU A 172 9.64 16.53 -56.81
CA GLU A 172 9.80 15.51 -57.87
C GLU A 172 9.28 15.94 -59.25
N VAL A 173 8.53 17.04 -59.35
CA VAL A 173 8.04 17.59 -60.64
C VAL A 173 9.08 18.49 -61.32
N VAL A 174 10.22 18.77 -60.68
CA VAL A 174 11.30 19.63 -61.20
C VAL A 174 12.50 18.79 -61.67
N GLU A 175 12.28 17.85 -62.58
CA GLU A 175 13.37 17.27 -63.38
C GLU A 175 13.46 17.99 -64.74
N PRO A 176 14.56 18.70 -65.06
CA PRO A 176 14.69 19.39 -66.33
C PRO A 176 14.92 18.39 -67.46
N GLY A 177 13.84 18.08 -68.19
CA GLY A 177 13.96 17.59 -69.55
C GLY A 177 14.61 18.67 -70.41
N GLY A 178 15.88 18.50 -70.77
CA GLY A 178 16.56 19.42 -71.66
C GLY A 178 18.06 19.20 -71.78
N GLY A 179 18.46 18.28 -72.67
CA GLY A 179 19.87 18.10 -73.03
C GLY A 179 19.99 17.30 -74.32
N ALA A 180 19.54 17.90 -75.42
CA ALA A 180 19.79 17.42 -76.77
C ALA A 180 21.29 17.46 -77.09
N ALA A 181 21.81 16.35 -77.62
CA ALA A 181 22.98 16.31 -78.51
C ALA A 181 22.79 15.16 -79.49
#